data_AF-A0A497NQZ9-F1
#
_entry.id   AF-A0A497NQZ9-F1
#
_cell.length_a   1.000
_cell.length_b   1.000
_cell.length_c   1.000
_cell.angle_alpha   90.00
_cell.angle_beta   90.00
_cell.angle_gamma   90.00
#
_symmetry.space_group_name_H-M   'P 1'
#
loop_
_entity.id
_entity.type
_entity.pdbx_description
1 polymer ?
#
loop_
_entity_poly.entity_id
_entity_poly.type
_entity_poly.pdbx_seq_one_letter_code
_entity_poly.pdbx_strand_id
1 'polypeptide(L)'
;MIGASKLGMTSIVKVLGEPGTAKDTLVRMWLQLLDPGIKHIERSYITAASMRYSMDLASSDLIYIPDSPELRGESGRHLRFMRADDGGLISEYAMRDPETGEMVTKTVTVPVKGVVTTSNAITGDTALESGMWTLTTNSDPNLTKLVKLEKLKLRAGKRRLFPQDELKIWQCAFHILLNEDLPEEIPKIPYAEDLIQILGSERSESRRDPDKLCDLIALIAWMRRFQKPFDKWKEADIVDLYIALQIGLDAITETISELDRKEQMIYQVVRDGGSVSCRLVSQATGIPYKTVYRYLDKLIEKGFIVKDKEGGRNVYSVLEQKTPKTLLIGEGRNVENPKDLMRFILNSFPSFSLSHKDTEVIIIDPITGDKVTVTNNDGEWKIDVEPQEYEFPYCDSVDFNNISIPREKVRSSEISENHVSKEEKSLERFLPSEMRNKNEQEIKNKDKSKIITFTSQPEIDADRIKSIDSLRHPYKGWCDGCCRDHSRKVIIQYKAATFDGSILLLCEDCARTVMKKLKERDQA
;
A
#
# COMPACT_ATOMS: atom_id res chain seq x y z
N MET A 1 -1.44 11.03 2.76
CA MET A 1 -1.87 10.84 4.17
C MET A 1 -1.38 11.97 5.05
N ILE A 2 -0.06 12.22 5.13
CA ILE A 2 0.50 13.34 5.91
C ILE A 2 -0.13 14.69 5.53
N GLY A 3 -0.15 15.02 4.22
CA GLY A 3 -0.82 16.21 3.72
C GLY A 3 -2.28 16.32 4.19
N ALA A 4 -3.03 15.23 4.03
CA ALA A 4 -4.44 15.13 4.42
C ALA A 4 -4.69 15.33 5.92
N SER A 5 -3.82 14.78 6.78
CA SER A 5 -4.03 14.77 8.23
C SER A 5 -3.42 15.95 8.99
N LYS A 6 -2.39 16.60 8.43
CA LYS A 6 -1.63 17.65 9.14
C LYS A 6 -1.58 18.99 8.41
N LEU A 7 -1.51 18.98 7.08
CA LEU A 7 -1.33 20.22 6.30
C LEU A 7 -2.65 20.77 5.74
N GLY A 8 -3.77 20.07 5.94
CA GLY A 8 -5.04 20.42 5.32
C GLY A 8 -5.03 20.30 3.78
N MET A 9 -3.97 19.68 3.23
CA MET A 9 -3.79 19.44 1.80
C MET A 9 -4.50 18.17 1.38
N THR A 10 -5.28 18.23 0.30
CA THR A 10 -6.01 17.08 -0.28
C THR A 10 -6.49 16.03 0.75
N SER A 11 -7.60 16.33 1.42
CA SER A 11 -7.99 15.63 2.65
C SER A 11 -8.52 14.20 2.49
N ILE A 12 -8.76 13.70 1.26
CA ILE A 12 -9.37 12.39 1.06
C ILE A 12 -8.56 11.52 0.08
N VAL A 13 -8.24 10.29 0.49
CA VAL A 13 -7.51 9.29 -0.31
C VAL A 13 -8.37 8.03 -0.46
N LYS A 14 -8.56 7.57 -1.70
CA LYS A 14 -9.26 6.34 -2.07
C LYS A 14 -8.25 5.33 -2.61
N VAL A 15 -8.20 4.15 -2.01
CA VAL A 15 -7.43 3.01 -2.52
C VAL A 15 -8.38 2.03 -3.20
N LEU A 16 -8.30 1.95 -4.52
CA LEU A 16 -9.09 1.07 -5.37
C LEU A 16 -8.31 -0.17 -5.78
N GLY A 17 -9.01 -1.24 -6.11
CA GLY A 17 -8.36 -2.48 -6.53
C GLY A 17 -9.28 -3.67 -6.54
N GLU A 18 -8.85 -4.74 -7.19
CA GLU A 18 -9.59 -6.00 -7.22
C GLU A 18 -9.53 -6.73 -5.86
N PRO A 19 -10.45 -7.67 -5.58
CA PRO A 19 -10.37 -8.51 -4.40
C PRO A 19 -9.03 -9.25 -4.33
N GLY A 20 -8.39 -9.26 -3.16
CA GLY A 20 -7.14 -9.99 -2.94
C GLY A 20 -5.85 -9.22 -3.26
N THR A 21 -5.93 -7.97 -3.75
CA THR A 21 -4.75 -7.10 -3.96
C THR A 21 -4.21 -6.46 -2.67
N ALA A 22 -4.70 -6.88 -1.50
CA ALA A 22 -4.21 -6.49 -0.18
C ALA A 22 -4.29 -4.98 0.15
N LYS A 23 -5.27 -4.26 -0.41
CA LYS A 23 -5.55 -2.84 -0.14
C LYS A 23 -5.51 -2.47 1.35
N ASP A 24 -6.26 -3.20 2.17
CA ASP A 24 -6.32 -2.93 3.61
C ASP A 24 -4.99 -3.16 4.31
N THR A 25 -4.24 -4.16 3.85
CA THR A 25 -2.90 -4.44 4.39
C THR A 25 -1.94 -3.29 4.06
N LEU A 26 -1.98 -2.76 2.84
CA LEU A 26 -1.17 -1.61 2.44
C LEU A 26 -1.47 -0.38 3.29
N VAL A 27 -2.76 -0.03 3.44
CA VAL A 27 -3.15 1.13 4.26
C VAL A 27 -2.73 0.95 5.71
N ARG A 28 -2.97 -0.23 6.31
CA ARG A 28 -2.54 -0.51 7.69
C ARG A 28 -1.03 -0.46 7.88
N MET A 29 -0.25 -0.93 6.90
CA MET A 29 1.21 -0.80 6.93
C MET A 29 1.66 0.67 6.92
N TRP A 30 1.01 1.50 6.10
CA TRP A 30 1.29 2.93 6.12
C TRP A 30 0.90 3.60 7.43
N LEU A 31 -0.25 3.25 8.00
CA LEU A 31 -0.67 3.75 9.31
C LEU A 31 0.30 3.33 10.41
N GLN A 32 0.83 2.11 10.36
CA GLN A 32 1.86 1.65 11.30
C GLN A 32 3.17 2.44 11.21
N LEU A 33 3.55 2.91 10.02
CA LEU A 33 4.71 3.79 9.85
C LEU A 33 4.47 5.19 10.43
N LEU A 34 3.22 5.66 10.40
CA LEU A 34 2.81 7.01 10.78
C LEU A 34 2.26 7.11 12.22
N ASP A 35 2.05 5.98 12.89
CA ASP A 35 1.53 5.86 14.25
C ASP A 35 2.20 6.82 15.26
N PRO A 36 3.53 7.07 15.20
CA PRO A 36 4.18 8.00 16.12
C PRO A 36 3.77 9.48 15.99
N GLY A 37 3.12 9.89 14.90
CA GLY A 37 2.83 11.31 14.62
C GLY A 37 1.40 11.60 14.13
N ILE A 38 0.62 10.58 13.77
CA ILE A 38 -0.77 10.72 13.31
C ILE A 38 -1.69 9.89 14.17
N LYS A 39 -2.60 10.55 14.88
CA LYS A 39 -3.70 9.87 15.58
C LYS A 39 -4.72 9.40 14.56
N HIS A 40 -4.74 8.11 14.27
CA HIS A 40 -5.68 7.55 13.31
C HIS A 40 -6.72 6.65 13.97
N ILE A 41 -7.86 6.49 13.31
CA ILE A 41 -8.95 5.64 13.77
C ILE A 41 -9.51 4.79 12.63
N GLU A 42 -9.59 3.48 12.84
CA GLU A 42 -10.20 2.55 11.88
C GLU A 42 -11.67 2.31 12.26
N ARG A 43 -12.59 2.50 11.29
CA ARG A 43 -14.03 2.24 11.46
C ARG A 43 -14.59 1.59 10.21
N SER A 44 -15.03 0.33 10.33
CA SER A 44 -15.68 -0.42 9.25
C SER A 44 -17.01 0.18 8.80
N TYR A 45 -17.70 0.91 9.69
CA TYR A 45 -18.96 1.56 9.38
C TYR A 45 -19.06 2.89 10.10
N ILE A 46 -19.42 3.94 9.37
CA ILE A 46 -19.57 5.30 9.88
C ILE A 46 -20.97 5.79 9.56
N THR A 47 -21.72 6.12 10.61
CA THR A 47 -23.02 6.81 10.50
C THR A 47 -22.84 8.31 10.60
N ALA A 48 -23.81 9.06 10.07
CA ALA A 48 -23.90 10.50 10.26
C ALA A 48 -23.79 10.92 11.74
N ALA A 49 -24.45 10.18 12.63
CA ALA A 49 -24.39 10.42 14.08
C ALA A 49 -22.98 10.20 14.62
N SER A 50 -22.29 9.13 14.21
CA SER A 50 -20.93 8.87 14.70
C SER A 50 -19.96 10.00 14.37
N MET A 51 -20.06 10.60 13.17
CA MET A 51 -19.24 11.76 12.78
C MET A 51 -19.48 12.99 13.68
N ARG A 52 -20.70 13.17 14.17
CA ARG A 52 -21.10 14.35 14.97
C ARG A 52 -20.80 14.18 16.46
N TYR A 53 -20.86 12.97 16.99
CA TYR A 53 -20.90 12.73 18.44
C TYR A 53 -19.71 11.95 18.98
N SER A 54 -18.92 11.27 18.14
CA SER A 54 -17.79 10.47 18.62
C SER A 54 -16.62 11.35 19.02
N MET A 55 -16.25 11.31 20.30
CA MET A 55 -15.03 11.96 20.82
C MET A 55 -13.76 11.40 20.18
N ASP A 56 -13.73 10.10 19.87
CA ASP A 56 -12.58 9.48 19.20
C ASP A 56 -12.42 10.01 17.77
N LEU A 57 -13.51 10.11 17.00
CA LEU A 57 -13.45 10.70 15.65
C LEU A 57 -13.07 12.18 15.72
N ALA A 58 -13.62 12.93 16.69
CA ALA A 58 -13.30 14.34 16.88
C ALA A 58 -11.82 14.58 17.21
N SER A 59 -11.19 13.69 17.99
CA SER A 59 -9.79 13.79 18.42
C SER A 59 -8.78 13.15 17.46
N SER A 60 -9.23 12.37 16.48
CA SER A 60 -8.37 11.78 15.45
C SER A 60 -7.92 12.82 14.41
N ASP A 61 -6.71 12.66 13.87
CA ASP A 61 -6.20 13.40 12.72
C ASP A 61 -6.65 12.75 11.40
N LEU A 62 -6.81 11.41 11.40
CA LEU A 62 -7.10 10.60 10.23
C LEU A 62 -8.13 9.50 10.50
N ILE A 63 -9.10 9.37 9.60
CA ILE A 63 -10.15 8.34 9.64
C ILE A 63 -9.87 7.33 8.52
N TYR A 64 -9.74 6.05 8.87
CA TYR A 64 -9.62 4.96 7.93
C TYR A 64 -10.90 4.13 7.86
N ILE A 65 -11.46 3.99 6.65
CA ILE A 65 -12.67 3.21 6.36
C ILE A 65 -12.29 2.02 5.46
N PRO A 66 -12.16 0.80 6.03
CA PRO A 66 -11.88 -0.40 5.24
C PRO A 66 -13.11 -0.85 4.44
N ASP A 67 -12.86 -1.38 3.24
CA ASP A 67 -13.86 -1.97 2.32
C ASP A 67 -15.16 -1.16 2.22
N SER A 68 -15.04 0.16 2.01
CA SER A 68 -16.19 1.04 1.96
C SER A 68 -17.08 0.67 0.76
N PRO A 69 -18.41 0.57 0.95
CA PRO A 69 -19.35 0.44 -0.15
C PRO A 69 -19.31 1.70 -1.04
N GLU A 70 -20.14 1.74 -2.08
CA GLU A 70 -20.35 2.98 -2.86
C GLU A 70 -20.69 4.12 -1.89
N LEU A 71 -19.79 5.09 -1.73
CA LEU A 71 -19.91 6.22 -0.79
C LEU A 71 -21.00 7.20 -1.25
N ARG A 72 -22.26 6.74 -1.21
CA ARG A 72 -23.46 7.44 -1.68
C ARG A 72 -24.36 7.82 -0.50
N GLY A 73 -25.33 8.68 -0.77
CA GLY A 73 -26.31 9.13 0.23
C GLY A 73 -25.72 10.04 1.30
N GLU A 74 -26.24 9.95 2.52
CA GLU A 74 -25.88 10.86 3.63
C GLU A 74 -24.41 10.73 4.05
N SER A 75 -23.87 9.51 4.12
CA SER A 75 -22.46 9.30 4.44
C SER A 75 -21.54 9.87 3.37
N GLY A 76 -21.86 9.68 2.08
CA GLY A 76 -21.13 10.32 0.98
C GLY A 76 -21.15 11.85 1.10
N ARG A 77 -22.32 12.44 1.39
CA ARG A 77 -22.46 13.89 1.60
C ARG A 77 -21.63 14.41 2.78
N HIS A 78 -21.60 13.71 3.91
CA HIS A 78 -20.77 14.12 5.05
C HIS A 78 -19.27 14.01 4.74
N LEU A 79 -18.86 12.99 4.00
CA LEU A 79 -17.46 12.86 3.56
C LEU A 79 -17.07 13.98 2.58
N ARG A 80 -17.99 14.48 1.74
CA ARG A 80 -17.71 15.66 0.91
C ARG A 80 -17.31 16.86 1.76
N PHE A 81 -17.99 17.11 2.88
CA PHE A 81 -17.64 18.22 3.79
C PHE A 81 -16.29 18.03 4.51
N MET A 82 -15.69 16.84 4.47
CA MET A 82 -14.32 16.62 4.93
C MET A 82 -13.29 17.05 3.90
N ARG A 83 -13.68 17.56 2.72
CA ARG A 83 -12.75 18.15 1.74
C ARG A 83 -12.10 19.41 2.30
N ALA A 84 -10.85 19.65 1.91
CA ALA A 84 -10.10 20.84 2.31
C ALA A 84 -10.87 22.13 1.97
N ASP A 85 -11.39 22.23 0.73
CA ASP A 85 -12.17 23.37 0.22
C ASP A 85 -13.44 23.67 1.03
N ASP A 86 -14.03 22.66 1.68
CA ASP A 86 -15.31 22.79 2.38
C ASP A 86 -15.15 23.15 3.87
N GLY A 87 -13.91 23.17 4.40
CA GLY A 87 -13.61 23.67 5.75
C GLY A 87 -14.09 22.79 6.93
N GLY A 88 -14.70 21.63 6.66
CA GLY A 88 -15.18 20.70 7.68
C GLY A 88 -16.70 20.62 7.75
N LEU A 89 -17.21 19.90 8.75
CA LEU A 89 -18.64 19.70 8.96
C LEU A 89 -19.13 20.53 10.15
N ILE A 90 -20.08 21.43 9.90
CA ILE A 90 -20.85 22.09 10.95
C ILE A 90 -22.22 21.40 11.03
N SER A 91 -22.57 20.90 12.21
CA SER A 91 -23.86 20.27 12.46
C SER A 91 -24.59 20.99 13.58
N GLU A 92 -25.86 21.28 13.36
CA GLU A 92 -26.76 21.84 14.36
C GLU A 92 -27.84 20.82 14.69
N TYR A 93 -28.13 20.64 15.97
CA TYR A 93 -29.23 19.80 16.43
C TYR A 93 -29.85 20.35 17.69
N ALA A 94 -31.15 20.10 17.85
CA ALA A 94 -31.87 20.45 19.06
C ALA A 94 -31.63 19.37 20.13
N MET A 95 -31.22 19.78 21.32
CA MET A 95 -31.05 18.92 22.49
C MET A 95 -31.88 19.51 23.62
N ARG A 96 -32.47 18.64 24.45
CA ARG A 96 -33.16 19.10 25.65
C ARG A 96 -32.11 19.41 26.71
N ASP A 97 -32.14 20.62 27.24
CA ASP A 97 -31.28 21.02 28.34
C ASP A 97 -31.66 20.19 29.59
N PRO A 98 -30.72 19.44 30.19
CA PRO A 98 -30.98 18.61 31.34
C PRO A 98 -31.34 19.41 32.61
N GLU A 99 -30.97 20.69 32.71
CA GLU A 99 -31.26 21.54 33.85
C GLU A 99 -32.59 22.29 33.70
N THR A 100 -32.84 22.88 32.53
CA THR A 100 -34.03 23.72 32.29
C THR A 100 -35.20 22.97 31.66
N GLY A 101 -34.94 21.83 31.01
CA GLY A 101 -35.93 21.03 30.30
C GLY A 101 -36.40 21.66 28.97
N GLU A 102 -35.87 22.82 28.59
CA GLU A 102 -36.15 23.51 27.33
C GLU A 102 -35.36 22.91 26.17
N MET A 103 -35.83 23.13 24.94
CA MET A 103 -35.11 22.72 23.74
C MET A 103 -34.06 23.78 23.40
N VAL A 104 -32.78 23.43 23.53
CA VAL A 104 -31.65 24.28 23.17
C VAL A 104 -31.00 23.78 21.88
N THR A 105 -30.49 24.70 21.07
CA THR A 105 -29.74 24.35 19.85
C THR A 105 -28.28 24.20 20.20
N LYS A 106 -27.69 23.05 19.82
CA LYS A 106 -26.26 22.80 19.97
C LYS A 106 -25.62 22.71 18.59
N THR A 107 -24.65 23.58 18.36
CA THR A 107 -23.79 23.56 17.18
C THR A 107 -22.52 22.78 17.49
N VAL A 108 -22.17 21.81 16.64
CA VAL A 108 -20.95 21.02 16.72
C VAL A 108 -20.19 21.20 15.43
N THR A 109 -18.94 21.63 15.55
CA THR A 109 -18.01 21.75 14.41
C THR A 109 -17.01 20.62 14.45
N VAL A 110 -16.97 19.84 13.39
CA VAL A 110 -15.94 18.83 13.12
C VAL A 110 -14.99 19.44 12.10
N PRO A 111 -13.71 19.68 12.44
CA PRO A 111 -12.75 20.24 11.50
C PRO A 111 -12.50 19.26 10.35
N VAL A 112 -11.88 19.74 9.27
CA VAL A 112 -11.36 18.89 8.19
C VAL A 112 -10.53 17.76 8.79
N LYS A 113 -10.83 16.52 8.39
CA LYS A 113 -10.10 15.31 8.79
C LYS A 113 -9.49 14.66 7.55
N GLY A 114 -8.30 14.08 7.70
CA GLY A 114 -7.78 13.17 6.69
C GLY A 114 -8.67 11.93 6.61
N VAL A 115 -9.18 11.58 5.43
CA VAL A 115 -9.98 10.37 5.23
C VAL A 115 -9.26 9.45 4.27
N VAL A 116 -9.02 8.21 4.69
CA VAL A 116 -8.52 7.14 3.82
C VAL A 116 -9.59 6.08 3.71
N THR A 117 -9.91 5.67 2.49
CA THR A 117 -10.85 4.58 2.26
C THR A 117 -10.28 3.56 1.30
N THR A 118 -10.70 2.31 1.43
CA THR A 118 -10.40 1.23 0.48
C THR A 118 -11.71 0.74 -0.13
N SER A 119 -11.74 0.43 -1.41
CA SER A 119 -12.97 -0.08 -2.03
C SER A 119 -12.70 -0.98 -3.23
N ASN A 120 -13.65 -1.88 -3.49
CA ASN A 120 -13.76 -2.65 -4.72
C ASN A 120 -14.78 -2.03 -5.70
N ALA A 121 -15.49 -0.97 -5.28
CA ALA A 121 -16.57 -0.38 -6.06
C ALA A 121 -16.05 0.52 -7.19
N ILE A 122 -16.48 0.20 -8.41
CA ILE A 122 -16.13 0.91 -9.65
C ILE A 122 -16.85 2.25 -9.77
N THR A 123 -17.98 2.41 -9.06
CA THR A 123 -18.90 3.54 -9.13
C THR A 123 -18.91 4.31 -7.82
N GLY A 124 -18.48 5.57 -7.86
CA GLY A 124 -18.60 6.52 -6.77
C GLY A 124 -19.46 7.71 -7.14
N ASP A 125 -19.41 8.72 -6.29
CA ASP A 125 -20.05 10.01 -6.46
C ASP A 125 -19.02 10.98 -7.05
N THR A 126 -19.24 11.48 -8.28
CA THR A 126 -18.23 12.26 -9.03
C THR A 126 -17.79 13.53 -8.29
N ALA A 127 -18.69 14.15 -7.54
CA ALA A 127 -18.38 15.31 -6.72
C ALA A 127 -17.42 14.98 -5.57
N LEU A 128 -17.51 13.77 -5.01
CA LEU A 128 -16.57 13.28 -4.02
C LEU A 128 -15.25 12.85 -4.67
N GLU A 129 -15.33 12.07 -5.75
CA GLU A 129 -14.15 11.53 -6.45
C GLU A 129 -13.24 12.63 -7.02
N SER A 130 -13.81 13.71 -7.55
CA SER A 130 -13.04 14.87 -8.03
C SER A 130 -12.22 15.56 -6.94
N GLY A 131 -12.55 15.40 -5.66
CA GLY A 131 -11.77 15.90 -4.53
C GLY A 131 -10.84 14.86 -3.88
N MET A 132 -10.84 13.61 -4.37
CA MET A 132 -10.04 12.53 -3.81
C MET A 132 -8.75 12.30 -4.62
N TRP A 133 -7.73 11.79 -3.93
CA TRP A 133 -6.65 11.04 -4.57
C TRP A 133 -7.07 9.59 -4.78
N THR A 134 -7.05 9.10 -6.02
CA THR A 134 -7.34 7.69 -6.31
C THR A 134 -6.07 6.92 -6.57
N LEU A 135 -5.80 5.90 -5.73
CA LEU A 135 -4.67 4.98 -5.83
C LEU A 135 -5.20 3.60 -6.22
N THR A 136 -4.81 3.08 -7.37
CA THR A 136 -5.27 1.76 -7.85
C THR A 136 -4.19 0.71 -7.63
N THR A 137 -4.50 -0.38 -6.92
CA THR A 137 -3.57 -1.49 -6.77
C THR A 137 -3.40 -2.26 -8.07
N ASN A 138 -2.18 -2.67 -8.37
CA ASN A 138 -1.86 -3.46 -9.55
C ASN A 138 -2.38 -4.91 -9.40
N SER A 139 -3.27 -5.33 -10.29
CA SER A 139 -3.82 -6.70 -10.38
C SER A 139 -3.18 -7.56 -11.48
N ASP A 140 -2.01 -7.16 -11.98
CA ASP A 140 -1.28 -7.89 -13.02
C ASP A 140 -1.03 -9.36 -12.62
N PRO A 141 -1.31 -10.33 -13.52
CA PRO A 141 -1.09 -11.74 -13.24
C PRO A 141 0.36 -12.11 -12.90
N ASN A 142 1.36 -11.45 -13.49
CA ASN A 142 2.76 -11.74 -13.20
C ASN A 142 3.12 -11.26 -11.79
N LEU A 143 2.75 -10.02 -11.44
CA LEU A 143 2.91 -9.52 -10.07
C LEU A 143 2.19 -10.42 -9.05
N THR A 144 0.97 -10.87 -9.38
CA THR A 144 0.21 -11.80 -8.53
C THR A 144 0.98 -13.11 -8.29
N LYS A 145 1.64 -13.66 -9.31
CA LYS A 145 2.48 -14.86 -9.19
C LYS A 145 3.70 -14.59 -8.29
N LEU A 146 4.38 -13.47 -8.47
CA LEU A 146 5.53 -13.08 -7.64
C LEU A 146 5.15 -12.92 -6.17
N VAL A 147 4.05 -12.22 -5.88
CA VAL A 147 3.55 -12.05 -4.50
C VAL A 147 3.22 -13.40 -3.87
N LYS A 148 2.61 -14.32 -4.62
CA LYS A 148 2.36 -15.70 -4.14
C LYS A 148 3.66 -16.42 -3.82
N LEU A 149 4.67 -16.34 -4.69
CA LEU A 149 5.98 -16.94 -4.46
C LEU A 149 6.67 -16.35 -3.21
N GLU A 150 6.66 -15.03 -3.03
CA GLU A 150 7.24 -14.39 -1.85
C GLU A 150 6.52 -14.77 -0.55
N LYS A 151 5.19 -14.91 -0.58
CA LYS A 151 4.42 -15.43 0.56
C LYS A 151 4.81 -16.87 0.87
N LEU A 152 5.01 -17.72 -0.14
CA LEU A 152 5.47 -19.10 0.04
C LEU A 152 6.91 -19.17 0.55
N LYS A 153 7.82 -18.33 0.04
CA LYS A 153 9.21 -18.22 0.54
C LYS A 153 9.22 -17.84 2.03
N LEU A 154 8.35 -16.93 2.46
CA LEU A 154 8.20 -16.57 3.87
C LEU A 154 7.75 -17.77 4.71
N ARG A 155 6.73 -18.51 4.25
CA ARG A 155 6.26 -19.72 4.95
C ARG A 155 7.29 -20.85 4.97
N ALA A 156 8.15 -20.92 3.96
CA ALA A 156 9.27 -21.86 3.89
C ALA A 156 10.49 -21.41 4.71
N GLY A 157 10.44 -20.25 5.39
CA GLY A 157 11.58 -19.69 6.13
C GLY A 157 12.74 -19.20 5.25
N LYS A 158 12.51 -19.06 3.94
CA LYS A 158 13.52 -18.62 2.95
C LYS A 158 13.53 -17.10 2.74
N ARG A 159 12.49 -16.40 3.19
CA ARG A 159 12.40 -14.93 3.12
C ARG A 159 12.74 -14.34 4.48
N ARG A 160 13.71 -13.42 4.51
CA ARG A 160 14.00 -12.61 5.70
C ARG A 160 12.89 -11.59 5.90
N LEU A 161 12.48 -11.37 7.16
CA LEU A 161 11.57 -10.30 7.51
C LEU A 161 12.31 -8.96 7.42
N PHE A 162 11.55 -7.89 7.18
CA PHE A 162 12.09 -6.53 7.25
C PHE A 162 12.67 -6.26 8.65
N PRO A 163 13.90 -5.72 8.78
CA PRO A 163 14.53 -5.49 10.07
C PRO A 163 13.70 -4.53 10.93
N GLN A 164 13.50 -4.88 12.20
CA GLN A 164 12.74 -4.03 13.13
C GLN A 164 13.48 -2.73 13.46
N ASP A 165 14.81 -2.74 13.44
CA ASP A 165 15.59 -1.55 13.74
C ASP A 165 15.52 -0.54 12.60
N GLU A 166 15.51 -0.99 11.34
CA GLU A 166 15.22 -0.12 10.19
C GLU A 166 13.80 0.44 10.24
N LEU A 167 12.82 -0.38 10.59
CA LEU A 167 11.43 0.09 10.74
C LEU A 167 11.33 1.22 11.78
N LYS A 168 12.04 1.08 12.91
CA LYS A 168 12.11 2.13 13.94
C LYS A 168 12.77 3.39 13.40
N ILE A 169 13.84 3.29 12.61
CA ILE A 169 14.49 4.46 11.99
C ILE A 169 13.49 5.23 11.13
N TRP A 170 12.73 4.54 10.27
CA TRP A 170 11.68 5.15 9.46
C TRP A 170 10.58 5.79 10.33
N GLN A 171 10.11 5.10 11.36
CA GLN A 171 9.14 5.64 12.31
C GLN A 171 9.65 6.90 13.03
N CYS A 172 10.93 6.93 13.42
CA CYS A 172 11.56 8.11 14.00
C CYS A 172 11.66 9.27 13.00
N ALA A 173 12.01 9.00 11.74
CA ALA A 173 12.05 10.02 10.70
C ALA A 173 10.68 10.66 10.48
N PHE A 174 9.61 9.85 10.40
CA PHE A 174 8.24 10.36 10.32
C PHE A 174 7.81 11.07 11.60
N HIS A 175 8.22 10.58 12.78
CA HIS A 175 7.93 11.24 14.05
C HIS A 175 8.52 12.65 14.11
N ILE A 176 9.78 12.83 13.69
CA ILE A 176 10.43 14.15 13.62
C ILE A 176 9.66 15.04 12.65
N LEU A 177 9.40 14.54 11.44
CA LEU A 177 8.69 15.27 10.41
C LEU A 177 7.30 15.76 10.88
N LEU A 178 6.57 14.94 11.65
CA LEU A 178 5.19 15.19 12.06
C LEU A 178 5.03 15.94 13.38
N ASN A 179 6.08 16.03 14.21
CA ASN A 179 6.06 16.75 15.48
C ASN A 179 6.89 18.03 15.49
N GLU A 180 7.69 18.28 14.45
CA GLU A 180 8.19 19.63 14.20
C GLU A 180 7.02 20.57 13.90
N ASP A 181 7.18 21.85 14.27
CA ASP A 181 6.22 22.88 13.93
C ASP A 181 6.01 22.88 12.41
N LEU A 182 4.74 22.79 12.02
CA LEU A 182 4.35 22.88 10.62
C LEU A 182 4.88 24.20 10.05
N PRO A 183 5.29 24.22 8.78
CA PRO A 183 5.83 25.43 8.20
C PRO A 183 4.75 26.52 8.22
N GLU A 184 5.10 27.72 8.68
CA GLU A 184 4.17 28.87 8.70
C GLU A 184 3.60 29.16 7.31
N GLU A 185 4.38 28.87 6.27
CA GLU A 185 4.01 29.00 4.86
C GLU A 185 4.34 27.72 4.10
N ILE A 186 3.42 27.29 3.25
CA ILE A 186 3.62 26.18 2.31
C ILE A 186 4.78 26.54 1.34
N PRO A 187 5.69 25.60 1.00
CA PRO A 187 6.75 25.87 0.04
C PRO A 187 6.21 26.44 -1.27
N LYS A 188 6.82 27.54 -1.73
CA LYS A 188 6.49 28.18 -3.01
C LYS A 188 6.98 27.29 -4.15
N ILE A 189 6.18 27.19 -5.21
CA ILE A 189 6.52 26.46 -6.43
C ILE A 189 6.79 27.51 -7.51
N PRO A 190 8.06 27.87 -7.79
CA PRO A 190 8.37 28.94 -8.74
C PRO A 190 7.87 28.67 -10.16
N TYR A 191 7.65 27.40 -10.47
CA TYR A 191 7.25 26.89 -11.78
C TYR A 191 5.78 26.48 -11.88
N ALA A 192 4.95 26.90 -10.92
CA ALA A 192 3.56 26.47 -10.84
C ALA A 192 2.77 26.80 -12.12
N GLU A 193 3.00 27.97 -12.72
CA GLU A 193 2.29 28.41 -13.93
C GLU A 193 2.61 27.51 -15.13
N ASP A 194 3.85 27.05 -15.26
CA ASP A 194 4.29 26.19 -16.36
C ASP A 194 3.68 24.79 -16.29
N LEU A 195 3.21 24.35 -15.11
CA LEU A 195 2.54 23.05 -14.94
C LEU A 195 1.25 22.93 -15.76
N ILE A 196 0.70 24.03 -16.28
CA ILE A 196 -0.43 23.98 -17.21
C ILE A 196 -0.13 23.11 -18.45
N GLN A 197 1.14 23.00 -18.85
CA GLN A 197 1.55 22.20 -20.01
C GLN A 197 1.28 20.69 -19.81
N ILE A 198 1.23 20.23 -18.57
CA ILE A 198 0.93 18.82 -18.26
C ILE A 198 -0.54 18.60 -17.88
N LEU A 199 -1.27 19.66 -17.56
CA LEU A 199 -2.68 19.63 -17.16
C LEU A 199 -3.58 19.90 -18.37
N GLY A 200 -3.88 18.86 -19.16
CA GLY A 200 -4.59 18.98 -20.45
C GLY A 200 -6.12 18.89 -20.41
N SER A 201 -6.76 18.78 -19.24
CA SER A 201 -8.20 18.49 -19.12
C SER A 201 -9.05 19.76 -19.06
N GLU A 202 -10.08 19.83 -19.92
CA GLU A 202 -11.03 20.97 -20.01
C GLU A 202 -12.27 20.81 -19.10
N ARG A 203 -12.31 19.80 -18.22
CA ARG A 203 -13.44 19.58 -17.33
C ARG A 203 -13.55 20.67 -16.26
N SER A 204 -14.77 20.95 -15.80
CA SER A 204 -14.94 21.79 -14.60
C SER A 204 -14.37 21.12 -13.34
N GLU A 205 -14.42 19.78 -13.28
CA GLU A 205 -13.85 18.98 -12.19
C GLU A 205 -12.32 19.04 -12.15
N SER A 206 -11.66 19.20 -13.31
CA SER A 206 -10.19 19.29 -13.41
C SER A 206 -9.62 20.63 -12.95
N ARG A 207 -10.47 21.60 -12.57
CA ARG A 207 -10.02 22.84 -11.92
C ARG A 207 -9.25 22.59 -10.61
N ARG A 208 -9.47 21.44 -9.97
CA ARG A 208 -8.77 21.02 -8.73
C ARG A 208 -7.47 20.26 -8.98
N ASP A 209 -7.19 19.88 -10.22
CA ASP A 209 -6.02 19.08 -10.57
C ASP A 209 -4.70 19.82 -10.36
N PRO A 210 -4.59 21.14 -10.66
CA PRO A 210 -3.42 21.92 -10.27
C PRO A 210 -3.16 21.85 -8.77
N ASP A 211 -4.20 22.01 -7.94
CA ASP A 211 -4.06 22.00 -6.47
C ASP A 211 -3.50 20.67 -5.97
N LYS A 212 -3.96 19.54 -6.50
CA LYS A 212 -3.46 18.21 -6.12
C LYS A 212 -1.98 18.03 -6.43
N LEU A 213 -1.57 18.40 -7.65
CA LEU A 213 -0.18 18.26 -8.06
C LEU A 213 0.72 19.23 -7.26
N CYS A 214 0.29 20.48 -7.10
CA CYS A 214 1.01 21.49 -6.32
C CYS A 214 1.11 21.08 -4.84
N ASP A 215 0.05 20.58 -4.22
CA ASP A 215 0.06 20.03 -2.86
C ASP A 215 1.11 18.92 -2.72
N LEU A 216 1.16 18.01 -3.69
CA LEU A 216 2.14 16.91 -3.69
C LEU A 216 3.57 17.42 -3.82
N ILE A 217 3.82 18.34 -4.76
CA ILE A 217 5.13 18.98 -4.95
C ILE A 217 5.56 19.72 -3.68
N ALA A 218 4.67 20.51 -3.09
CA ALA A 218 4.94 21.27 -1.88
C ALA A 218 5.21 20.35 -0.67
N LEU A 219 4.45 19.26 -0.54
CA LEU A 219 4.69 18.24 0.49
C LEU A 219 6.08 17.61 0.33
N ILE A 220 6.46 17.24 -0.90
CA ILE A 220 7.79 16.67 -1.19
C ILE A 220 8.88 17.70 -0.92
N ALA A 221 8.70 18.94 -1.37
CA ALA A 221 9.64 20.04 -1.13
C ALA A 221 9.87 20.28 0.36
N TRP A 222 8.79 20.24 1.15
CA TRP A 222 8.89 20.33 2.60
C TRP A 222 9.65 19.15 3.20
N MET A 223 9.37 17.91 2.78
CA MET A 223 10.10 16.73 3.26
C MET A 223 11.59 16.78 2.87
N ARG A 224 11.90 17.24 1.66
CA ARG A 224 13.25 17.37 1.11
C ARG A 224 13.99 18.61 1.60
N ARG A 225 13.41 19.46 2.45
CA ARG A 225 14.10 20.65 2.99
C ARG A 225 15.46 20.30 3.61
N PHE A 226 15.56 19.15 4.29
CA PHE A 226 16.81 18.68 4.90
C PHE A 226 17.90 18.28 3.90
N GLN A 227 17.54 18.15 2.61
CA GLN A 227 18.45 17.88 1.50
C GLN A 227 18.80 19.15 0.70
N LYS A 228 18.29 20.32 1.15
CA LYS A 228 18.44 21.61 0.47
C LYS A 228 19.23 22.61 1.33
N PRO A 229 19.89 23.60 0.71
CA PRO A 229 20.43 24.75 1.42
C PRO A 229 19.34 25.50 2.18
N PHE A 230 19.67 26.09 3.33
CA PHE A 230 18.70 26.76 4.23
C PHE A 230 17.89 27.87 3.56
N ASP A 231 18.48 28.61 2.62
CA ASP A 231 17.83 29.67 1.85
C ASP A 231 16.79 29.13 0.85
N LYS A 232 16.85 27.84 0.51
CA LYS A 232 15.94 27.16 -0.42
C LYS A 232 14.93 26.24 0.25
N TRP A 233 14.86 26.22 1.59
CA TRP A 233 13.90 25.39 2.33
C TRP A 233 12.44 25.69 2.01
N LYS A 234 12.14 26.93 1.61
CA LYS A 234 10.78 27.40 1.30
C LYS A 234 10.43 27.33 -0.18
N GLU A 235 11.29 26.76 -1.02
CA GLU A 235 11.09 26.72 -2.47
C GLU A 235 11.17 25.27 -2.99
N ALA A 236 10.24 24.92 -3.88
CA ALA A 236 10.30 23.67 -4.63
C ALA A 236 11.29 23.76 -5.78
N ASP A 237 11.99 22.67 -6.06
CA ASP A 237 12.92 22.52 -7.19
C ASP A 237 12.49 21.40 -8.15
N ILE A 238 13.20 21.23 -9.25
CA ILE A 238 12.89 20.23 -10.28
C ILE A 238 12.89 18.80 -9.74
N VAL A 239 13.68 18.53 -8.71
CA VAL A 239 13.76 17.20 -8.11
C VAL A 239 12.47 16.91 -7.33
N ASP A 240 11.82 17.92 -6.75
CA ASP A 240 10.49 17.77 -6.15
C ASP A 240 9.44 17.44 -7.20
N LEU A 241 9.47 18.11 -8.36
CA LEU A 241 8.59 17.78 -9.49
C LEU A 241 8.85 16.37 -10.01
N TYR A 242 10.12 15.99 -10.17
CA TYR A 242 10.51 14.66 -10.60
C TYR A 242 9.95 13.58 -9.67
N ILE A 243 10.16 13.73 -8.36
CA ILE A 243 9.63 12.79 -7.36
C ILE A 243 8.10 12.80 -7.37
N ALA A 244 7.46 13.97 -7.48
CA ALA A 244 6.00 14.11 -7.53
C ALA A 244 5.40 13.36 -8.72
N LEU A 245 6.01 13.49 -9.89
CA LEU A 245 5.59 12.75 -11.09
C LEU A 245 5.91 11.26 -10.92
N GLN A 246 7.09 10.89 -10.44
CA GLN A 246 7.46 9.47 -10.30
C GLN A 246 6.52 8.70 -9.36
N ILE A 247 6.11 9.30 -8.23
CA ILE A 247 5.21 8.64 -7.26
C ILE A 247 3.72 8.91 -7.53
N GLY A 248 3.42 10.06 -8.12
CA GLY A 248 2.07 10.59 -8.21
C GLY A 248 1.45 10.42 -9.58
N LEU A 249 2.23 10.22 -10.65
CA LEU A 249 1.71 10.28 -12.02
C LEU A 249 0.65 9.22 -12.30
N ASP A 250 0.78 8.00 -11.80
CA ASP A 250 -0.26 6.98 -11.98
C ASP A 250 -1.55 7.40 -11.30
N ALA A 251 -1.44 7.91 -10.07
CA ALA A 251 -2.57 8.37 -9.29
C ALA A 251 -3.20 9.65 -9.87
N ILE A 252 -2.38 10.57 -10.38
CA ILE A 252 -2.77 11.74 -11.17
C ILE A 252 -3.49 11.24 -12.41
N THR A 253 -2.93 10.30 -13.16
CA THR A 253 -3.56 9.76 -14.37
C THR A 253 -4.91 9.15 -14.05
N GLU A 254 -5.04 8.36 -12.99
CA GLU A 254 -6.32 7.76 -12.58
C GLU A 254 -7.33 8.80 -12.04
N THR A 255 -6.84 9.89 -11.46
CA THR A 255 -7.67 10.94 -10.84
C THR A 255 -8.05 12.07 -11.81
N ILE A 256 -7.16 12.40 -12.73
CA ILE A 256 -7.16 13.57 -13.64
C ILE A 256 -7.55 13.13 -15.05
N SER A 257 -7.15 11.92 -15.48
CA SER A 257 -7.56 11.44 -16.80
C SER A 257 -9.06 11.28 -16.85
N GLU A 258 -9.58 11.67 -18.00
CA GLU A 258 -10.99 11.63 -18.27
C GLU A 258 -11.59 10.22 -18.18
N LEU A 259 -10.76 9.22 -18.52
CA LEU A 259 -11.03 7.80 -18.55
C LEU A 259 -9.88 7.02 -17.90
N ASP A 260 -10.20 6.07 -17.02
CA ASP A 260 -9.23 5.09 -16.48
C ASP A 260 -8.76 4.11 -17.57
N ARG A 261 -7.70 3.33 -17.32
CA ARG A 261 -7.13 2.42 -18.34
C ARG A 261 -8.15 1.41 -18.89
N LYS A 262 -9.05 0.89 -18.05
CA LYS A 262 -10.09 -0.07 -18.47
C LYS A 262 -11.19 0.64 -19.27
N GLU A 263 -11.58 1.82 -18.84
CA GLU A 263 -12.51 2.71 -19.55
C GLU A 263 -11.96 3.12 -20.92
N GLN A 264 -10.68 3.47 -21.03
CA GLN A 264 -10.02 3.79 -22.29
C GLN A 264 -10.04 2.59 -23.24
N MET A 265 -9.69 1.40 -22.75
CA MET A 265 -9.72 0.18 -23.56
C MET A 265 -11.13 -0.13 -24.06
N ILE A 266 -12.15 0.01 -23.19
CA ILE A 266 -13.55 -0.17 -23.59
C ILE A 266 -14.00 0.88 -24.59
N TYR A 267 -13.68 2.16 -24.34
CA TYR A 267 -13.98 3.27 -25.24
C TYR A 267 -13.36 3.06 -26.61
N GLN A 268 -12.11 2.61 -26.67
CA GLN A 268 -11.40 2.34 -27.92
C GLN A 268 -12.05 1.21 -28.71
N VAL A 269 -12.49 0.13 -28.06
CA VAL A 269 -13.27 -0.93 -28.72
C VAL A 269 -14.61 -0.41 -29.27
N VAL A 270 -15.29 0.47 -28.53
CA VAL A 270 -16.54 1.09 -29.00
C VAL A 270 -16.28 2.02 -30.18
N ARG A 271 -15.22 2.83 -30.12
CA ARG A 271 -14.81 3.75 -31.17
C ARG A 271 -14.46 3.02 -32.46
N ASP A 272 -13.61 2.00 -32.36
CA ASP A 272 -13.10 1.27 -33.51
C ASP A 272 -14.20 0.38 -34.13
N GLY A 273 -15.17 -0.06 -33.32
CA GLY A 273 -16.32 -0.86 -33.76
C GLY A 273 -17.55 -0.06 -34.23
N GLY A 274 -17.57 1.26 -34.03
CA GLY A 274 -18.67 2.17 -34.39
C GLY A 274 -19.93 1.99 -33.55
N SER A 275 -20.63 0.86 -33.72
CA SER A 275 -21.86 0.49 -33.01
C SER A 275 -21.72 -0.94 -32.48
N VAL A 276 -21.46 -1.08 -31.18
CA VAL A 276 -21.10 -2.38 -30.57
C VAL A 276 -22.03 -2.77 -29.43
N SER A 277 -22.29 -4.08 -29.29
CA SER A 277 -23.02 -4.60 -28.14
C SER A 277 -22.08 -4.87 -26.96
N CYS A 278 -22.61 -4.84 -25.73
CA CYS A 278 -21.87 -5.18 -24.52
C CYS A 278 -21.18 -6.56 -24.59
N ARG A 279 -21.78 -7.53 -25.30
CA ARG A 279 -21.19 -8.86 -25.51
C ARG A 279 -19.92 -8.81 -26.36
N LEU A 280 -19.91 -8.01 -27.42
CA LEU A 280 -18.74 -7.85 -28.29
C LEU A 280 -17.60 -7.18 -27.54
N VAL A 281 -17.91 -6.12 -26.79
CA VAL A 281 -16.93 -5.43 -25.94
C VAL A 281 -16.33 -6.39 -24.90
N SER A 282 -17.17 -7.20 -24.25
CA SER A 282 -16.71 -8.22 -23.29
C SER A 282 -15.78 -9.26 -23.91
N GLN A 283 -16.07 -9.72 -25.13
CA GLN A 283 -15.21 -10.66 -25.85
C GLN A 283 -13.88 -10.03 -26.30
N ALA A 284 -13.93 -8.80 -26.82
CA ALA A 284 -12.74 -8.09 -27.30
C ALA A 284 -11.79 -7.70 -26.17
N THR A 285 -12.32 -7.31 -25.02
CA THR A 285 -11.53 -6.87 -23.86
C THR A 285 -11.14 -8.01 -22.91
N GLY A 286 -11.80 -9.17 -23.01
CA GLY A 286 -11.68 -10.26 -22.04
C GLY A 286 -12.30 -9.94 -20.66
N ILE A 287 -12.97 -8.80 -20.51
CA ILE A 287 -13.60 -8.38 -19.25
C ILE A 287 -14.98 -9.03 -19.13
N PRO A 288 -15.40 -9.53 -17.94
CA PRO A 288 -16.73 -10.11 -17.74
C PRO A 288 -17.88 -9.16 -18.12
N TYR A 289 -18.92 -9.71 -18.73
CA TYR A 289 -20.08 -8.96 -19.25
C TYR A 289 -20.68 -7.96 -18.26
N LYS A 290 -20.94 -8.38 -17.01
CA LYS A 290 -21.51 -7.49 -15.98
C LYS A 290 -20.60 -6.30 -15.66
N THR A 291 -19.29 -6.51 -15.69
CA THR A 291 -18.29 -5.47 -15.44
C THR A 291 -18.23 -4.49 -16.61
N VAL A 292 -18.23 -4.99 -17.84
CA VAL A 292 -18.31 -4.18 -19.06
C VAL A 292 -19.57 -3.32 -19.05
N TYR A 293 -20.72 -3.90 -18.69
CA TYR A 293 -21.97 -3.16 -18.59
C TYR A 293 -21.88 -1.97 -17.61
N ARG A 294 -21.26 -2.16 -16.43
CA ARG A 294 -21.03 -1.07 -15.46
C ARG A 294 -20.11 0.02 -16.02
N TYR A 295 -19.04 -0.34 -16.71
CA TYR A 295 -18.15 0.62 -17.34
C TYR A 295 -18.82 1.39 -18.48
N LEU A 296 -19.64 0.71 -19.30
CA LEU A 296 -20.42 1.37 -20.34
C LEU A 296 -21.44 2.36 -19.76
N ASP A 297 -22.17 1.98 -18.70
CA ASP A 297 -23.08 2.93 -18.02
C ASP A 297 -22.30 4.14 -17.46
N LYS A 298 -21.11 3.94 -16.90
CA LYS A 298 -20.23 5.04 -16.43
C LYS A 298 -19.73 5.93 -17.57
N LEU A 299 -19.39 5.36 -18.73
CA LEU A 299 -19.00 6.12 -19.93
C LEU A 299 -20.16 6.96 -20.49
N ILE A 300 -21.41 6.48 -20.35
CA ILE A 300 -22.62 7.24 -20.69
C ILE A 300 -22.81 8.41 -19.72
N GLU A 301 -22.69 8.17 -18.42
CA GLU A 301 -22.76 9.24 -17.40
C GLU A 301 -21.69 10.32 -17.63
N LYS A 302 -20.48 9.93 -18.08
CA LYS A 302 -19.40 10.85 -18.47
C LYS A 302 -19.62 11.55 -19.82
N GLY A 303 -20.60 11.10 -20.61
CA GLY A 303 -20.97 11.67 -21.90
C GLY A 303 -20.03 11.33 -23.07
N PHE A 304 -19.32 10.20 -23.01
CA PHE A 304 -18.43 9.76 -24.10
C PHE A 304 -19.09 8.84 -25.12
N ILE A 305 -20.07 8.07 -24.67
CA ILE A 305 -20.78 7.12 -25.51
C ILE A 305 -22.28 7.29 -25.32
N VAL A 306 -23.04 6.90 -26.34
CA VAL A 306 -24.51 6.87 -26.32
C VAL A 306 -24.97 5.42 -26.32
N LYS A 307 -26.16 5.20 -25.76
CA LYS A 307 -26.82 3.90 -25.73
C LYS A 307 -28.11 3.97 -26.53
N ASP A 308 -28.13 3.22 -27.61
CA ASP A 308 -29.28 3.07 -28.49
C ASP A 308 -29.85 1.65 -28.40
N LYS A 309 -31.01 1.46 -29.04
CA LYS A 309 -31.65 0.15 -29.18
C LYS A 309 -31.75 -0.23 -30.65
N GLU A 310 -31.02 -1.26 -31.04
CA GLU A 310 -31.17 -1.88 -32.36
C GLU A 310 -31.66 -3.31 -32.19
N GLY A 311 -32.78 -3.66 -32.85
CA GLY A 311 -33.33 -5.03 -32.80
C GLY A 311 -33.63 -5.56 -31.39
N GLY A 312 -34.00 -4.67 -30.45
CA GLY A 312 -34.26 -5.02 -29.04
C GLY A 312 -33.01 -5.25 -28.18
N ARG A 313 -31.81 -4.97 -28.70
CA ARG A 313 -30.53 -5.06 -27.98
C ARG A 313 -29.96 -3.66 -27.75
N ASN A 314 -29.30 -3.48 -26.61
CA ASN A 314 -28.56 -2.25 -26.35
C ASN A 314 -27.28 -2.24 -27.18
N VAL A 315 -27.10 -1.17 -27.95
CA VAL A 315 -25.90 -0.93 -28.75
C VAL A 315 -25.29 0.40 -28.32
N TYR A 316 -23.97 0.46 -28.33
CA TYR A 316 -23.19 1.58 -27.82
C TYR A 316 -22.32 2.16 -28.93
N SER A 317 -22.31 3.48 -29.05
CA SER A 317 -21.57 4.24 -30.06
C SER A 317 -20.91 5.46 -29.45
N VAL A 318 -19.85 5.97 -30.08
CA VAL A 318 -19.11 7.15 -29.57
C VAL A 318 -19.88 8.44 -29.89
N LEU A 319 -19.91 9.37 -28.93
CA LEU A 319 -20.39 10.72 -29.16
C LEU A 319 -19.26 11.55 -29.80
N GLU A 320 -19.38 11.89 -31.09
CA GLU A 320 -18.31 12.56 -31.88
C GLU A 320 -17.83 13.90 -31.29
N GLN A 321 -18.65 14.55 -30.46
CA GLN A 321 -18.36 15.87 -29.89
C GLN A 321 -17.34 15.84 -28.75
N LYS A 322 -17.01 14.66 -28.20
CA LYS A 322 -16.13 14.54 -27.03
C LYS A 322 -15.15 13.38 -27.20
N THR A 323 -13.88 13.72 -27.46
CA THR A 323 -12.77 12.78 -27.45
C THR A 323 -12.05 12.85 -26.10
N PRO A 324 -11.72 11.72 -25.48
CA PRO A 324 -11.01 11.73 -24.21
C PRO A 324 -9.63 12.33 -24.41
N LYS A 325 -9.35 13.45 -23.74
CA LYS A 325 -7.99 14.00 -23.68
C LYS A 325 -7.20 13.19 -22.63
N THR A 326 -6.18 12.48 -23.09
CA THR A 326 -5.18 11.85 -22.23
C THR A 326 -4.22 12.92 -21.71
N LEU A 327 -3.69 12.75 -20.49
CA LEU A 327 -2.48 13.47 -20.11
C LEU A 327 -1.42 13.20 -21.20
N LEU A 328 -0.69 14.23 -21.63
CA LEU A 328 0.40 14.11 -22.63
C LEU A 328 1.48 13.10 -22.23
N ILE A 329 1.50 12.70 -20.95
CA ILE A 329 2.42 11.74 -20.36
C ILE A 329 1.91 10.29 -20.53
N GLY A 330 0.60 10.08 -20.71
CA GLY A 330 -0.06 8.77 -20.71
C GLY A 330 -0.02 8.00 -22.04
N GLU A 331 0.38 8.62 -23.14
CA GLU A 331 0.57 7.90 -24.41
C GLU A 331 1.92 7.18 -24.43
N GLY A 332 1.91 5.88 -24.10
CA GLY A 332 2.97 4.95 -24.47
C GLY A 332 4.27 5.01 -23.66
N ARG A 333 4.28 5.62 -22.46
CA ARG A 333 5.48 5.64 -21.61
C ARG A 333 5.38 4.61 -20.49
N ASN A 334 6.26 3.61 -20.54
CA ASN A 334 6.68 2.93 -19.33
C ASN A 334 7.47 3.96 -18.50
N VAL A 335 6.82 4.54 -17.49
CA VAL A 335 7.41 5.51 -16.54
C VAL A 335 8.43 4.82 -15.60
N GLU A 336 8.61 3.50 -15.75
CA GLU A 336 9.68 2.74 -15.10
C GLU A 336 11.10 3.19 -15.50
N ASN A 337 11.27 4.08 -16.49
CA ASN A 337 12.59 4.60 -16.85
C ASN A 337 12.83 6.02 -16.31
N PRO A 338 13.60 6.17 -15.21
CA PRO A 338 14.00 7.46 -14.64
C PRO A 338 14.53 8.48 -15.65
N LYS A 339 15.26 7.99 -16.66
CA LYS A 339 15.92 8.83 -17.67
C LYS A 339 14.92 9.57 -18.56
N ASP A 340 13.85 8.89 -18.96
CA ASP A 340 12.88 9.44 -19.91
C ASP A 340 11.96 10.43 -19.21
N LEU A 341 11.60 10.18 -17.95
CA LEU A 341 10.88 11.15 -17.13
C LEU A 341 11.71 12.42 -16.90
N MET A 342 12.97 12.29 -16.49
CA MET A 342 13.84 13.44 -16.26
C MET A 342 14.03 14.26 -17.55
N ARG A 343 14.25 13.59 -18.69
CA ARG A 343 14.36 14.26 -19.99
C ARG A 343 13.10 15.01 -20.37
N PHE A 344 11.93 14.42 -20.11
CA PHE A 344 10.65 15.08 -20.35
C PHE A 344 10.53 16.37 -19.53
N ILE A 345 10.83 16.31 -18.24
CA ILE A 345 10.76 17.49 -17.37
C ILE A 345 11.70 18.58 -17.90
N LEU A 346 12.97 18.27 -18.14
CA LEU A 346 13.94 19.26 -18.62
C LEU A 346 13.55 19.90 -19.97
N ASN A 347 12.88 19.15 -20.85
CA ASN A 347 12.42 19.65 -22.14
C ASN A 347 11.16 20.52 -22.03
N SER A 348 10.20 20.13 -21.19
CA SER A 348 8.95 20.87 -20.97
C SER A 348 9.16 22.13 -20.13
N PHE A 349 10.21 22.12 -19.31
CA PHE A 349 10.51 23.16 -18.34
C PHE A 349 11.96 23.65 -18.56
N PRO A 350 12.21 24.58 -19.51
CA PRO A 350 13.56 25.03 -19.88
C PRO A 350 14.09 26.24 -19.09
N SER A 351 13.25 27.02 -18.41
CA SER A 351 13.59 28.28 -17.73
C SER A 351 14.15 28.14 -16.29
N PHE A 352 14.71 27.00 -15.91
CA PHE A 352 14.79 26.61 -14.49
C PHE A 352 16.14 26.72 -13.79
N SER A 353 16.03 27.01 -12.49
CA SER A 353 17.13 27.10 -11.52
C SER A 353 17.11 25.88 -10.60
N LEU A 354 18.26 25.24 -10.43
CA LEU A 354 18.45 24.22 -9.40
C LEU A 354 18.54 24.88 -8.02
N SER A 355 18.11 24.20 -6.97
CA SER A 355 18.25 24.66 -5.58
C SER A 355 19.71 24.72 -5.16
N HIS A 356 20.55 23.88 -5.75
CA HIS A 356 22.00 23.92 -5.65
C HIS A 356 22.58 24.71 -6.83
N LYS A 357 23.63 25.50 -6.59
CA LYS A 357 24.40 26.17 -7.66
C LYS A 357 25.23 25.19 -8.50
N ASP A 358 25.15 23.91 -8.17
CA ASP A 358 25.99 22.87 -8.74
C ASP A 358 25.52 22.52 -10.14
N THR A 359 26.50 22.32 -11.03
CA THR A 359 26.31 21.78 -12.38
C THR A 359 25.91 20.30 -12.36
N GLU A 360 25.79 19.68 -11.17
CA GLU A 360 25.47 18.26 -10.99
C GLU A 360 24.45 18.09 -9.86
N VAL A 361 23.43 17.26 -10.11
CA VAL A 361 22.41 16.87 -9.14
C VAL A 361 22.31 15.36 -9.09
N ILE A 362 22.37 14.79 -7.89
CA ILE A 362 22.24 13.36 -7.66
C ILE A 362 20.92 13.10 -6.93
N ILE A 363 20.11 12.20 -7.49
CA ILE A 363 18.78 11.85 -7.00
C ILE A 363 18.72 10.32 -6.88
N ILE A 364 18.08 9.81 -5.84
CA ILE A 364 17.70 8.40 -5.78
C ILE A 364 16.24 8.30 -6.21
N ASP A 365 15.98 7.56 -7.27
CA ASP A 365 14.64 7.37 -7.80
C ASP A 365 13.75 6.67 -6.74
N PRO A 366 12.59 7.24 -6.39
CA PRO A 366 11.77 6.72 -5.30
C PRO A 366 11.06 5.40 -5.61
N ILE A 367 11.01 4.98 -6.88
CA ILE A 367 10.31 3.76 -7.32
C ILE A 367 11.29 2.63 -7.61
N THR A 368 12.32 2.91 -8.40
CA THR A 368 13.33 1.93 -8.82
C THR A 368 14.48 1.82 -7.82
N GLY A 369 14.77 2.88 -7.06
CA GLY A 369 15.98 2.99 -6.25
C GLY A 369 17.23 3.31 -7.06
N ASP A 370 17.13 3.52 -8.38
CA ASP A 370 18.29 3.84 -9.20
C ASP A 370 18.84 5.23 -8.87
N LYS A 371 20.15 5.39 -8.99
CA LYS A 371 20.81 6.69 -8.82
C LYS A 371 20.77 7.44 -10.16
N VAL A 372 20.10 8.58 -10.17
CA VAL A 372 19.97 9.46 -11.31
C VAL A 372 20.90 10.67 -11.11
N THR A 373 21.87 10.81 -11.99
CA THR A 373 22.78 11.96 -12.03
C THR A 373 22.41 12.86 -13.21
N VAL A 374 22.13 14.12 -12.91
CA VAL A 374 21.80 15.15 -13.91
C VAL A 374 22.91 16.19 -13.91
N THR A 375 23.56 16.36 -15.05
CA THR A 375 24.64 17.35 -15.22
C THR A 375 24.26 18.39 -16.27
N ASN A 376 24.51 19.67 -15.99
CA ASN A 376 24.36 20.76 -16.93
C ASN A 376 25.73 21.27 -17.38
N ASN A 377 26.03 21.10 -18.65
CA ASN A 377 27.22 21.65 -19.28
C ASN A 377 26.78 22.72 -20.29
N ASP A 378 26.86 23.99 -19.91
CA ASP A 378 26.61 25.14 -20.79
C ASP A 378 25.28 25.09 -21.57
N GLY A 379 24.20 24.59 -20.94
CA GLY A 379 22.86 24.53 -21.52
C GLY A 379 22.46 23.17 -22.09
N GLU A 380 23.39 22.21 -22.17
CA GLU A 380 23.08 20.82 -22.49
C GLU A 380 22.99 19.96 -21.22
N TRP A 381 21.83 19.34 -21.02
CA TRP A 381 21.58 18.43 -19.91
C TRP A 381 21.98 16.99 -20.26
N LYS A 382 22.89 16.42 -19.49
CA LYS A 382 23.24 15.00 -19.56
C LYS A 382 22.67 14.26 -18.35
N ILE A 383 21.92 13.19 -18.63
CA ILE A 383 21.26 12.35 -17.62
C ILE A 383 21.90 10.97 -17.65
N ASP A 384 22.43 10.55 -16.50
CA ASP A 384 22.99 9.23 -16.27
C ASP A 384 22.18 8.49 -15.20
N VAL A 385 22.00 7.18 -15.39
CA VAL A 385 21.22 6.34 -14.47
C VAL A 385 22.04 5.11 -14.13
N GLU A 386 22.41 5.01 -12.86
CA GLU A 386 23.20 3.91 -12.31
C GLU A 386 22.29 3.02 -11.44
N PRO A 387 22.09 1.74 -11.79
CA PRO A 387 21.37 0.81 -10.95
C PRO A 387 22.07 0.65 -9.60
N GLN A 388 21.30 0.69 -8.50
CA GLN A 388 21.84 0.44 -7.17
C GLN A 388 21.41 -0.93 -6.65
N GLU A 389 22.38 -1.69 -6.14
CA GLU A 389 22.11 -2.92 -5.40
C GLU A 389 21.81 -2.59 -3.94
N TYR A 390 20.64 -3.03 -3.46
CA TYR A 390 20.23 -2.87 -2.07
C TYR A 390 20.25 -4.22 -1.34
N GLU A 391 20.79 -4.28 -0.12
CA GLU A 391 20.88 -5.52 0.68
C GLU A 391 19.52 -6.14 1.04
N PHE A 392 18.47 -5.32 1.02
CA PHE A 392 17.09 -5.72 1.23
C PHE A 392 16.30 -5.48 -0.06
N PRO A 393 15.31 -6.32 -0.40
CA PRO A 393 14.72 -6.32 -1.73
C PRO A 393 13.85 -5.07 -1.91
N TYR A 394 14.48 -3.99 -2.35
CA TYR A 394 13.82 -2.85 -2.97
C TYR A 394 13.87 -2.96 -4.50
N CYS A 395 14.86 -3.67 -5.04
CA CYS A 395 14.88 -4.21 -6.39
C CYS A 395 15.89 -5.37 -6.43
N ASP A 396 15.42 -6.63 -6.28
CA ASP A 396 15.96 -7.61 -7.22
C ASP A 396 15.32 -7.16 -8.53
N SER A 397 16.08 -6.56 -9.43
CA SER A 397 15.63 -6.25 -10.79
C SER A 397 15.00 -7.52 -11.36
N VAL A 398 13.67 -7.60 -11.29
CA VAL A 398 12.94 -8.70 -11.89
C VAL A 398 13.07 -8.44 -13.37
N ASP A 399 14.08 -9.06 -13.97
CA ASP A 399 14.26 -9.06 -15.40
C ASP A 399 13.10 -9.87 -15.99
N PHE A 400 11.98 -9.17 -16.25
CA PHE A 400 10.72 -9.76 -16.73
C PHE A 400 10.91 -10.56 -18.03
N ASN A 401 12.01 -10.32 -18.74
CA ASN A 401 12.37 -11.00 -19.97
C ASN A 401 13.13 -12.32 -19.75
N ASN A 402 13.69 -12.57 -18.57
CA ASN A 402 14.61 -13.69 -18.32
C ASN A 402 14.02 -14.86 -17.52
N ILE A 403 12.71 -14.86 -17.26
CA ILE A 403 12.03 -16.07 -16.76
C ILE A 403 11.83 -17.04 -17.93
N SER A 404 12.86 -17.83 -18.23
CA SER A 404 12.74 -18.98 -19.13
C SER A 404 11.87 -20.06 -18.46
N ILE A 405 10.65 -20.20 -18.95
CA ILE A 405 9.71 -21.24 -18.52
C ILE A 405 10.06 -22.52 -19.29
N PRO A 406 10.32 -23.66 -18.62
CA PRO A 406 10.31 -24.95 -19.28
C PRO A 406 8.90 -25.18 -19.84
N ARG A 407 8.77 -25.23 -21.17
CA ARG A 407 7.52 -25.65 -21.83
C ARG A 407 7.26 -27.11 -21.49
N GLU A 408 6.57 -27.37 -20.39
CA GLU A 408 5.92 -28.67 -20.21
C GLU A 408 4.83 -28.79 -21.28
N LYS A 409 4.99 -29.80 -22.12
CA LYS A 409 4.03 -30.21 -23.15
C LYS A 409 2.71 -30.56 -22.45
N VAL A 410 1.77 -29.63 -22.48
CA VAL A 410 0.36 -29.91 -22.21
C VAL A 410 -0.09 -30.91 -23.27
N ARG A 411 -0.35 -32.16 -22.86
CA ARG A 411 -1.05 -33.15 -23.68
C ARG A 411 -2.46 -32.61 -23.91
N SER A 412 -2.72 -32.19 -25.14
CA SER A 412 -4.05 -31.94 -25.68
C SER A 412 -4.89 -33.21 -25.56
N SER A 413 -5.94 -33.19 -24.73
CA SER A 413 -7.06 -34.11 -24.89
C SER A 413 -8.08 -33.43 -25.78
N GLU A 414 -8.15 -33.91 -27.02
CA GLU A 414 -9.18 -33.60 -28.01
C GLU A 414 -10.57 -33.89 -27.44
N ILE A 415 -11.47 -32.93 -27.58
CA ILE A 415 -12.90 -33.13 -27.36
C ILE A 415 -13.48 -33.59 -28.69
N SER A 416 -13.87 -34.86 -28.78
CA SER A 416 -14.76 -35.36 -29.83
C SER A 416 -16.20 -35.40 -29.29
N GLU A 417 -17.12 -34.82 -30.05
CA GLU A 417 -18.56 -34.80 -29.82
C GLU A 417 -19.19 -36.21 -29.91
N ASN A 418 -20.38 -36.33 -29.30
CA ASN A 418 -21.40 -37.39 -29.36
C ASN A 418 -21.43 -38.44 -28.23
N HIS A 419 -22.29 -38.24 -27.22
CA HIS A 419 -23.59 -38.92 -27.17
C HIS A 419 -24.47 -38.48 -25.98
N VAL A 420 -25.76 -38.63 -26.19
CA VAL A 420 -26.92 -38.22 -25.40
C VAL A 420 -27.28 -39.25 -24.31
N SER A 421 -27.92 -38.72 -23.24
CA SER A 421 -28.93 -39.29 -22.34
C SER A 421 -28.56 -39.92 -20.98
N LYS A 422 -29.23 -39.32 -19.98
CA LYS A 422 -30.09 -39.90 -18.93
C LYS A 422 -29.53 -40.18 -17.52
N GLU A 423 -30.16 -39.43 -16.61
CA GLU A 423 -30.79 -39.84 -15.35
C GLU A 423 -29.94 -40.16 -14.11
N GLU A 424 -30.18 -39.27 -13.13
CA GLU A 424 -30.50 -39.55 -11.73
C GLU A 424 -29.41 -39.84 -10.69
N LYS A 425 -29.54 -39.06 -9.60
CA LYS A 425 -29.27 -39.37 -8.18
C LYS A 425 -27.81 -39.56 -7.78
N SER A 426 -27.28 -38.63 -6.98
CA SER A 426 -27.50 -38.64 -5.52
C SER A 426 -26.60 -37.61 -4.83
N LEU A 427 -27.21 -36.87 -3.89
CA LEU A 427 -26.53 -36.18 -2.81
C LEU A 427 -25.80 -37.18 -1.91
N GLU A 428 -24.95 -36.64 -1.04
CA GLU A 428 -24.31 -37.26 0.14
C GLU A 428 -22.97 -37.94 -0.14
N ARG A 429 -21.92 -37.84 0.68
CA ARG A 429 -21.57 -37.15 1.94
C ARG A 429 -20.12 -37.63 2.23
N PHE A 430 -19.42 -36.96 3.16
CA PHE A 430 -18.25 -37.46 3.91
C PHE A 430 -16.81 -37.27 3.38
N LEU A 431 -16.05 -36.43 4.12
CA LEU A 431 -14.72 -36.77 4.63
C LEU A 431 -14.87 -37.80 5.79
N PRO A 432 -13.80 -38.39 6.34
CA PRO A 432 -12.95 -39.46 5.79
C PRO A 432 -12.90 -40.66 6.76
N SER A 433 -12.57 -41.86 6.29
CA SER A 433 -11.94 -42.90 7.12
C SER A 433 -11.55 -44.08 6.25
N GLU A 434 -10.28 -44.47 6.30
CA GLU A 434 -9.87 -45.78 6.82
C GLU A 434 -8.37 -45.96 6.65
N MET A 435 -7.67 -45.96 7.79
CA MET A 435 -6.46 -46.74 7.94
C MET A 435 -6.84 -48.22 7.80
N ARG A 436 -6.18 -48.95 6.90
CA ARG A 436 -5.91 -50.38 7.13
C ARG A 436 -4.61 -50.81 6.46
N ASN A 437 -3.72 -51.27 7.34
CA ASN A 437 -2.41 -51.86 7.09
C ASN A 437 -2.47 -53.02 6.09
N LYS A 438 -1.44 -53.14 5.25
CA LYS A 438 -0.40 -54.20 5.30
C LYS A 438 0.36 -54.24 3.97
N ASN A 439 1.66 -53.94 3.99
CA ASN A 439 2.68 -54.97 3.82
C ASN A 439 4.07 -54.39 4.02
N GLU A 440 4.78 -54.99 4.98
CA GLU A 440 6.22 -54.92 5.14
C GLU A 440 6.89 -55.56 3.92
N GLN A 441 7.95 -54.92 3.42
CA GLN A 441 9.15 -55.65 2.99
C GLN A 441 10.38 -54.81 3.34
N GLU A 442 11.22 -55.45 4.15
CA GLU A 442 12.49 -54.98 4.66
C GLU A 442 13.45 -54.59 3.52
N ILE A 443 14.10 -53.43 3.63
CA ILE A 443 15.52 -53.31 3.25
C ILE A 443 16.26 -52.65 4.42
N LYS A 444 17.05 -53.49 5.10
CA LYS A 444 18.06 -53.12 6.08
C LYS A 444 19.21 -52.40 5.38
N ASN A 445 19.66 -51.29 5.96
CA ASN A 445 21.07 -50.92 6.16
C ASN A 445 21.09 -49.78 7.19
N LYS A 446 21.33 -50.10 8.47
CA LYS A 446 22.63 -50.01 9.14
C LYS A 446 23.33 -48.67 8.86
N ASP A 447 23.08 -47.70 9.74
CA ASP A 447 24.18 -47.06 10.46
C ASP A 447 23.74 -46.70 11.87
N LYS A 448 24.20 -47.54 12.82
CA LYS A 448 24.28 -47.20 14.23
C LYS A 448 25.63 -46.51 14.42
N SER A 449 25.62 -45.25 14.83
CA SER A 449 26.70 -44.76 15.66
C SER A 449 26.25 -43.66 16.62
N LYS A 450 26.24 -44.05 17.90
CA LYS A 450 26.57 -43.26 19.10
C LYS A 450 25.52 -42.27 19.59
N ILE A 451 24.64 -42.81 20.44
CA ILE A 451 24.22 -42.12 21.66
C ILE A 451 25.50 -41.74 22.41
N ILE A 452 25.80 -40.44 22.49
CA ILE A 452 26.84 -39.94 23.38
C ILE A 452 26.14 -39.39 24.61
N THR A 453 26.10 -40.20 25.65
CA THR A 453 25.91 -39.78 27.03
C THR A 453 27.13 -38.95 27.42
N PHE A 454 26.99 -37.61 27.43
CA PHE A 454 27.98 -36.75 28.09
C PHE A 454 27.51 -36.48 29.53
N THR A 455 28.05 -37.28 30.44
CA THR A 455 28.20 -36.96 31.85
C THR A 455 29.22 -35.83 32.00
N SER A 456 28.71 -34.60 32.11
CA SER A 456 29.39 -33.51 32.80
C SER A 456 28.30 -32.52 33.19
N GLN A 457 27.77 -32.65 34.41
CA GLN A 457 26.84 -31.66 34.95
C GLN A 457 27.56 -30.32 34.99
N PRO A 458 27.08 -29.28 34.29
CA PRO A 458 27.57 -27.94 34.52
C PRO A 458 27.07 -27.50 35.89
N GLU A 459 27.99 -27.36 36.86
CA GLU A 459 27.67 -26.79 38.17
C GLU A 459 27.36 -25.31 37.99
N ILE A 460 26.08 -25.04 37.73
CA ILE A 460 25.47 -23.75 38.05
C ILE A 460 25.33 -23.73 39.57
N ASP A 461 25.98 -22.76 40.21
CA ASP A 461 25.86 -22.48 41.63
C ASP A 461 24.44 -21.97 41.91
N ALA A 462 23.58 -22.86 42.38
CA ALA A 462 22.17 -22.57 42.62
C ALA A 462 21.95 -21.65 43.83
N ASP A 463 22.94 -21.55 44.74
CA ASP A 463 22.84 -20.70 45.94
C ASP A 463 22.87 -19.22 45.57
N ARG A 464 23.45 -18.89 44.41
CA ARG A 464 23.47 -17.53 43.87
C ARG A 464 22.20 -17.15 43.12
N ILE A 465 21.28 -18.09 42.87
CA ILE A 465 20.08 -17.87 42.06
C ILE A 465 18.90 -17.46 42.94
N LYS A 466 18.29 -16.32 42.60
CA LYS A 466 17.13 -15.74 43.26
C LYS A 466 15.81 -16.24 42.66
N SER A 467 15.71 -16.27 41.33
CA SER A 467 14.49 -16.71 40.63
C SER A 467 14.82 -17.26 39.24
N ILE A 468 13.89 -18.05 38.67
CA ILE A 468 13.98 -18.55 37.30
C ILE A 468 12.63 -18.43 36.60
N ASP A 469 12.63 -17.86 35.40
CA ASP A 469 11.43 -17.60 34.61
C ASP A 469 11.60 -18.13 33.19
N SER A 470 10.50 -18.60 32.58
CA SER A 470 10.46 -18.91 31.15
C SER A 470 10.52 -17.63 30.32
N LEU A 471 11.29 -17.64 29.24
CA LEU A 471 11.29 -16.59 28.23
C LEU A 471 10.01 -16.65 27.40
N ARG A 472 9.46 -15.48 27.05
CA ARG A 472 8.28 -15.37 26.17
C ARG A 472 8.54 -15.98 24.78
N HIS A 473 9.77 -15.89 24.28
CA HIS A 473 10.18 -16.42 22.99
C HIS A 473 11.51 -17.17 23.12
N PRO A 474 11.54 -18.49 22.92
CA PRO A 474 12.78 -19.25 22.82
C PRO A 474 13.63 -18.79 21.64
N TYR A 475 14.95 -18.78 21.79
CA TYR A 475 15.87 -18.44 20.71
C TYR A 475 17.16 -19.27 20.76
N LYS A 476 17.90 -19.32 19.65
CA LYS A 476 19.15 -20.07 19.55
C LYS A 476 20.32 -19.21 20.06
N GLY A 477 20.90 -19.58 21.19
CA GLY A 477 21.94 -18.81 21.89
C GLY A 477 22.94 -19.69 22.64
N TRP A 478 23.77 -19.08 23.48
CA TRP A 478 24.69 -19.80 24.36
C TRP A 478 24.07 -19.95 25.74
N CYS A 479 24.12 -21.17 26.28
CA CYS A 479 23.60 -21.47 27.62
C CYS A 479 24.72 -21.33 28.64
N ASP A 480 24.49 -20.52 29.68
CA ASP A 480 25.46 -20.26 30.76
C ASP A 480 25.72 -21.49 31.65
N GLY A 481 24.89 -22.52 31.51
CA GLY A 481 25.13 -23.85 32.06
C GLY A 481 26.06 -24.67 31.19
N CYS A 482 25.52 -25.21 30.10
CA CYS A 482 26.18 -26.28 29.33
C CYS A 482 27.07 -25.80 28.17
N CYS A 483 27.22 -24.49 27.95
CA CYS A 483 27.96 -23.90 26.82
C CYS A 483 28.79 -22.67 27.23
N ARG A 484 29.45 -22.69 28.40
CA ARG A 484 30.27 -21.57 28.91
C ARG A 484 31.47 -21.21 28.04
N ASP A 485 31.97 -22.16 27.27
CA ASP A 485 33.08 -21.98 26.32
C ASP A 485 32.62 -21.46 24.94
N HIS A 486 31.32 -21.20 24.79
CA HIS A 486 30.67 -20.80 23.54
C HIS A 486 30.89 -21.77 22.36
N SER A 487 31.28 -23.03 22.63
CA SER A 487 31.59 -24.04 21.61
C SER A 487 30.39 -24.47 20.75
N ARG A 488 29.17 -24.33 21.26
CA ARG A 488 27.93 -24.66 20.55
C ARG A 488 26.76 -23.77 20.98
N LYS A 489 25.82 -23.54 20.05
CA LYS A 489 24.56 -22.84 20.34
C LYS A 489 23.43 -23.84 20.61
N VAL A 490 22.63 -23.58 21.64
CA VAL A 490 21.47 -24.36 22.07
C VAL A 490 20.21 -23.50 22.10
N ILE A 491 19.03 -24.12 22.25
CA ILE A 491 17.78 -23.37 22.39
C ILE A 491 17.67 -22.89 23.84
N ILE A 492 17.65 -21.57 24.01
CA ILE A 492 17.47 -20.88 25.30
C ILE A 492 15.99 -20.65 25.50
N GLN A 493 15.48 -21.09 26.65
CA GLN A 493 14.06 -21.02 27.00
C GLN A 493 13.82 -20.36 28.36
N TYR A 494 14.86 -20.19 29.18
CA TYR A 494 14.73 -19.71 30.54
C TYR A 494 15.76 -18.62 30.84
N LYS A 495 15.40 -17.71 31.73
CA LYS A 495 16.32 -16.76 32.36
C LYS A 495 16.32 -16.99 33.87
N ALA A 496 17.48 -16.98 34.49
CA ALA A 496 17.63 -17.05 35.94
C ALA A 496 18.26 -15.75 36.44
N ALA A 497 17.62 -15.09 37.41
CA ALA A 497 18.16 -13.90 38.06
C ALA A 497 18.92 -14.31 39.32
N THR A 498 20.11 -13.75 39.52
CA THR A 498 20.95 -14.00 40.71
C THR A 498 20.74 -12.92 41.77
N PHE A 499 21.22 -13.16 42.99
CA PHE A 499 21.16 -12.18 44.09
C PHE A 499 22.02 -10.94 43.85
N ASP A 500 23.07 -11.05 43.03
CA ASP A 500 23.93 -9.91 42.64
C ASP A 500 23.36 -9.10 41.46
N GLY A 501 22.17 -9.43 40.96
CA GLY A 501 21.49 -8.70 39.89
C GLY A 501 21.87 -9.12 38.47
N SER A 502 22.77 -10.10 38.30
CA SER A 502 23.08 -10.68 36.99
C SER A 502 21.97 -11.63 36.48
N ILE A 503 21.92 -11.81 35.16
CA ILE A 503 20.93 -12.66 34.47
C ILE A 503 21.67 -13.76 33.72
N LEU A 504 21.33 -15.00 34.03
CA LEU A 504 21.81 -16.20 33.34
C LEU A 504 20.76 -16.70 32.34
N LEU A 505 21.19 -17.14 31.18
CA LEU A 505 20.38 -17.67 30.09
C LEU A 505 20.57 -19.19 30.00
N LEU A 506 19.47 -19.93 30.12
CA LEU A 506 19.48 -21.37 30.27
C LEU A 506 18.67 -22.09 29.20
N CYS A 507 19.21 -23.20 28.71
CA CYS A 507 18.44 -24.20 27.98
C CYS A 507 17.54 -24.99 28.94
N GLU A 508 16.61 -25.77 28.37
CA GLU A 508 15.63 -26.54 29.13
C GLU A 508 16.27 -27.48 30.18
N ASP A 509 17.33 -28.21 29.81
CA ASP A 509 17.99 -29.16 30.72
C ASP A 509 18.71 -28.47 31.90
N CYS A 510 19.38 -27.34 31.62
CA CYS A 510 20.06 -26.57 32.66
C CYS A 510 19.05 -25.88 33.59
N ALA A 511 17.95 -25.36 33.03
CA ALA A 511 16.87 -24.76 33.80
C ALA A 511 16.18 -25.77 34.72
N ARG A 512 15.94 -27.01 34.26
CA ARG A 512 15.40 -28.09 35.10
C ARG A 512 16.30 -28.43 36.28
N THR A 513 17.62 -28.43 36.07
CA THR A 513 18.60 -28.69 37.14
C THR A 513 18.56 -27.58 38.20
N VAL A 514 18.50 -26.31 37.77
CA VAL A 514 18.37 -25.15 38.67
C VAL A 514 17.03 -25.17 39.41
N MET A 515 15.92 -25.41 38.72
CA MET A 515 14.59 -25.51 39.34
C MET A 515 14.52 -26.60 40.41
N LYS A 516 15.19 -27.74 40.19
CA LYS A 516 15.25 -28.81 41.19
C LYS A 516 15.99 -28.36 42.45
N LYS A 517 17.17 -27.74 42.30
CA LYS A 517 17.96 -27.24 43.44
C LYS A 517 17.26 -26.10 44.20
N LEU A 518 16.57 -25.19 43.49
CA LEU A 518 15.77 -24.14 44.13
C LEU A 518 14.63 -24.73 44.97
N LYS A 519 13.94 -25.76 44.47
CA LYS A 519 12.91 -26.47 45.24
C LYS A 519 13.47 -27.17 46.47
N GLU A 520 14.65 -27.77 46.37
CA GLU A 520 15.32 -28.40 47.51
C GLU A 520 15.74 -27.36 48.56
N ARG A 521 16.23 -26.18 48.15
CA ARG A 521 16.58 -25.07 49.05
C ARG A 521 15.36 -24.45 49.73
N ASP A 522 14.27 -24.24 48.99
CA ASP A 522 13.07 -23.60 49.54
C ASP A 522 12.24 -24.58 50.43
N GLN A 523 12.59 -25.87 50.43
CA GLN A 523 12.01 -26.91 51.31
C GLN A 523 12.89 -27.27 52.52
N ALA A 524 14.15 -26.85 52.54
CA ALA A 524 15.10 -27.02 53.64
C ALA A 524 15.08 -25.80 54.58
#